data_AF-A0A935AB07-F1
#
_entry.id   AF-A0A935AB07-F1
#
_cell.length_a   1.000
_cell.length_b   1.000
_cell.length_c   1.000
_cell.angle_alpha   90.00
_cell.angle_beta   90.00
_cell.angle_gamma   90.00
#
_symmetry.space_group_name_H-M   'P 1'
#
loop_
_entity.id
_entity.type
_entity.pdbx_description
1 polymer ?
#
loop_
_entity_poly.entity_id
_entity_poly.type
_entity_poly.pdbx_seq_one_letter_code
_entity_poly.pdbx_strand_id
1 'polypeptide(L)'
;MADFRSLKDFGSLTHHPPDCAQRKRHQIEIDSQTTLKGVPAEAWDYRLGTYSALEWILERYKEKKPKDPTIAEKFNTYRFADYKEQVIELLKKVCAVSVETMKITKEMP
;
A
#
# COMPACT_ATOMS: atom_id res chain seq x y z
N MET A 1 -2.26 1.52 26.17
CA MET A 1 -0.83 1.21 25.92
C MET A 1 -0.76 -0.29 25.76
N ALA A 2 -0.85 -0.79 24.52
CA ALA A 2 -0.94 -2.23 24.24
C ALA A 2 0.28 -2.68 23.44
N ASP A 3 0.81 -3.80 23.89
CA ASP A 3 2.15 -4.34 23.66
C ASP A 3 2.41 -4.78 22.20
N PHE A 4 3.67 -4.67 21.80
CA PHE A 4 4.15 -4.64 20.41
C PHE A 4 4.68 -6.00 19.92
N ARG A 5 4.38 -7.08 20.63
CA ARG A 5 4.90 -8.42 20.32
C ARG A 5 3.76 -9.39 20.09
N SER A 6 3.48 -9.60 18.82
CA SER A 6 3.11 -10.87 18.21
C SER A 6 2.01 -10.64 17.19
N LEU A 7 2.36 -10.81 15.92
CA LEU A 7 1.67 -11.78 15.07
C LEU A 7 2.61 -12.07 13.89
N LYS A 8 3.34 -13.17 14.02
CA LYS A 8 3.80 -13.92 12.85
C LYS A 8 2.58 -14.64 12.27
N ASP A 9 2.73 -15.08 11.02
CA ASP A 9 1.81 -15.89 10.25
C ASP A 9 0.78 -15.08 9.45
N PHE A 10 1.04 -14.91 8.16
CA PHE A 10 0.21 -15.47 7.10
C PHE A 10 0.92 -15.29 5.75
N GLY A 11 1.66 -16.33 5.33
CA GLY A 11 1.99 -16.52 3.93
C GLY A 11 0.80 -17.13 3.21
N SER A 12 0.39 -16.58 2.07
CA SER A 12 0.27 -17.31 0.80
C SER A 12 -0.05 -16.34 -0.34
N LEU A 13 0.40 -16.70 -1.54
CA LEU A 13 0.22 -15.97 -2.78
C LEU A 13 -1.20 -16.16 -3.32
N THR A 14 -2.06 -15.15 -3.19
CA THR A 14 -3.27 -14.99 -4.03
C THR A 14 -3.50 -13.51 -4.32
N HIS A 15 -3.95 -13.20 -5.54
CA HIS A 15 -4.28 -11.86 -6.03
C HIS A 15 -5.52 -11.32 -5.30
N HIS A 16 -5.36 -10.91 -4.04
CA HIS A 16 -6.39 -10.27 -3.23
C HIS A 16 -6.17 -8.75 -3.26
N PRO A 17 -7.22 -7.91 -3.41
CA PRO A 17 -7.08 -6.49 -3.09
C PRO A 17 -6.51 -6.36 -1.66
N PRO A 18 -5.66 -5.37 -1.34
CA PRO A 18 -5.11 -5.20 -0.01
C PRO A 18 -6.26 -5.24 1.00
N ASP A 19 -6.28 -6.33 1.75
CA ASP A 19 -7.46 -6.86 2.40
C ASP A 19 -8.06 -5.80 3.33
N CYS A 20 -9.38 -5.82 3.49
CA CYS A 20 -10.15 -4.98 4.40
C CYS A 20 -9.53 -4.83 5.81
N ALA A 21 -8.65 -5.75 6.21
CA ALA A 21 -7.81 -5.69 7.39
C ALA A 21 -6.95 -4.40 7.49
N GLN A 22 -6.33 -3.93 6.41
CA GLN A 22 -5.49 -2.72 6.43
C GLN A 22 -6.34 -1.46 6.66
N ARG A 23 -7.51 -1.40 6.01
CA ARG A 23 -8.51 -0.34 6.17
C ARG A 23 -9.01 -0.28 7.61
N LYS A 24 -9.37 -1.43 8.21
CA LYS A 24 -9.82 -1.52 9.62
C LYS A 24 -8.73 -1.12 10.61
N ARG A 25 -7.46 -1.42 10.28
CA ARG A 25 -6.31 -1.15 11.16
C ARG A 25 -5.72 0.25 10.99
N HIS A 26 -6.21 1.06 10.04
CA HIS A 26 -5.68 2.39 9.72
C HIS A 26 -4.16 2.36 9.46
N GLN A 27 -3.69 1.25 8.87
CA GLN A 27 -2.27 0.90 8.77
C GLN A 27 -1.97 0.34 7.38
N ILE A 28 -0.83 0.75 6.82
CA ILE A 28 -0.30 0.25 5.56
C ILE A 28 1.01 -0.45 5.85
N GLU A 29 1.04 -1.76 5.62
CA GLU A 29 2.27 -2.56 5.69
C GLU A 29 2.96 -2.49 4.33
N ILE A 30 4.15 -1.88 4.31
CA ILE A 30 4.95 -1.72 3.09
C ILE A 30 5.92 -2.89 2.95
N ASP A 31 6.58 -3.24 4.04
CA ASP A 31 7.52 -4.36 4.13
C ASP A 31 7.39 -5.02 5.52
N SER A 32 8.01 -6.19 5.69
CA SER A 32 8.15 -6.90 6.96
C SER A 32 8.63 -6.04 8.13
N GLN A 33 9.39 -4.98 7.86
CA GLN A 33 9.94 -4.09 8.89
C GLN A 33 9.32 -2.69 8.88
N THR A 34 8.42 -2.36 7.96
CA THR A 34 7.95 -0.97 7.78
C THR A 34 6.46 -0.90 7.58
N THR A 35 5.82 -0.30 8.57
CA THR A 35 4.37 -0.08 8.61
C THR A 35 4.10 1.40 8.82
N LEU A 36 3.32 2.00 7.91
CA LEU A 36 2.76 3.34 8.11
C LEU A 36 1.48 3.21 8.93
N LYS A 37 1.38 3.98 10.01
CA LYS A 37 0.21 4.02 10.89
C LYS A 37 -0.44 5.40 10.86
N GLY A 38 -1.73 5.46 11.18
CA GLY A 38 -2.47 6.72 11.26
C GLY A 38 -3.05 7.17 9.93
N VAL A 39 -3.28 6.23 8.99
CA VAL A 39 -3.94 6.54 7.72
C VAL A 39 -5.44 6.68 7.99
N PRO A 40 -6.06 7.85 7.78
CA PRO A 40 -7.48 8.06 8.01
C PRO A 40 -8.33 7.16 7.12
N ALA A 41 -9.45 6.66 7.64
CA ALA A 41 -10.37 5.80 6.89
C ALA A 41 -10.84 6.45 5.59
N GLU A 42 -11.09 7.76 5.62
CA GLU A 42 -11.55 8.54 4.47
C GLU A 42 -10.57 8.50 3.28
N ALA A 43 -9.27 8.30 3.52
CA ALA A 43 -8.29 8.17 2.43
C ALA A 43 -8.51 6.90 1.60
N TRP A 44 -9.17 5.89 2.16
CA TRP A 44 -9.50 4.64 1.48
C TRP A 44 -10.79 4.71 0.67
N ASP A 45 -11.65 5.69 0.97
CA ASP A 45 -12.93 5.90 0.28
C ASP A 45 -12.74 6.53 -1.10
N TYR A 46 -11.62 7.24 -1.31
CA TYR A 46 -11.24 7.73 -2.62
C TYR A 46 -10.81 6.59 -3.56
N ARG A 47 -11.74 6.17 -4.42
CA ARG A 47 -11.56 5.05 -5.35
C ARG A 47 -11.44 5.52 -6.79
N LEU A 48 -10.47 4.94 -7.50
CA LEU A 48 -10.26 5.09 -8.93
C LEU A 48 -10.55 3.74 -9.59
N GLY A 49 -11.79 3.56 -10.05
CA GLY A 49 -12.26 2.28 -10.58
C GLY A 49 -12.39 1.21 -9.49
N THR A 50 -11.67 0.09 -9.65
CA THR A 50 -11.75 -1.04 -8.71
C THR A 50 -10.89 -0.86 -7.46
N TYR A 51 -9.82 -0.07 -7.51
CA TYR A 51 -8.85 0.12 -6.43
C TYR A 51 -8.95 1.51 -5.80
N SER A 52 -8.59 1.63 -4.52
CA SER A 52 -8.30 2.94 -3.92
C SER A 52 -6.97 3.49 -4.42
N ALA A 53 -6.77 4.81 -4.32
CA ALA A 53 -5.52 5.45 -4.72
C ALA A 53 -4.30 4.87 -3.96
N LEU A 54 -4.48 4.51 -2.68
CA LEU A 54 -3.45 3.88 -1.85
C LEU A 54 -3.16 2.44 -2.30
N GLU A 55 -4.20 1.66 -2.60
CA GLU A 55 -4.05 0.28 -3.09
C GLU A 55 -3.32 0.23 -4.43
N TRP A 56 -3.59 1.20 -5.30
CA TRP A 56 -2.96 1.30 -6.61
C TRP A 56 -1.43 1.46 -6.51
N ILE A 57 -0.96 2.27 -5.56
CA ILE A 57 0.47 2.44 -5.29
C ILE A 57 1.06 1.13 -4.75
N LEU A 58 0.42 0.52 -3.75
CA LEU A 58 0.93 -0.71 -3.14
C LEU A 58 1.07 -1.84 -4.16
N GLU A 59 0.09 -1.98 -5.07
CA GLU A 59 0.15 -2.99 -6.13
C GLU A 59 1.26 -2.70 -7.16
N ARG A 60 1.56 -1.43 -7.42
CA ARG A 60 2.56 -1.03 -8.41
C ARG A 60 4.00 -1.26 -7.95
N TYR A 61 4.25 -1.05 -6.66
CA TYR A 61 5.59 -1.13 -6.06
C TYR A 61 5.93 -2.52 -5.48
N LYS A 62 5.04 -3.50 -5.67
CA LYS A 62 5.30 -4.89 -5.29
C LYS A 62 6.39 -5.50 -6.17
N GLU A 63 7.45 -6.04 -5.57
CA GLU A 63 8.49 -6.78 -6.30
C GLU A 63 7.88 -8.02 -6.97
N LYS A 64 7.83 -8.01 -8.29
CA LYS A 64 7.37 -9.15 -9.10
C LYS A 64 8.58 -9.77 -9.77
N LYS A 65 8.99 -10.94 -9.30
CA LYS A 65 10.01 -11.73 -10.00
C LYS A 65 9.38 -12.33 -11.26
N PRO A 66 9.95 -12.10 -12.46
CA PRO A 66 9.48 -12.78 -13.66
C PRO A 66 9.65 -14.29 -13.48
N LYS A 67 8.67 -15.07 -13.94
CA LYS A 67 8.68 -16.54 -13.83
C LYS A 67 9.78 -17.18 -14.68
N ASP A 68 10.20 -16.49 -15.74
CA ASP A 68 11.18 -17.00 -16.68
C ASP A 68 12.60 -16.81 -16.13
N PRO A 69 13.40 -17.88 -15.98
CA PRO A 69 14.70 -17.83 -15.34
C PRO A 69 15.71 -17.01 -16.15
N THR A 70 15.64 -17.02 -17.49
CA THR A 70 16.57 -16.29 -18.35
C THR A 70 16.35 -14.78 -18.27
N ILE A 71 15.10 -14.36 -18.06
CA ILE A 71 14.73 -12.96 -17.86
C ILE A 71 15.04 -12.53 -16.42
N ALA A 72 14.80 -13.40 -15.44
CA ALA A 72 15.09 -13.14 -14.03
C ALA A 72 16.58 -12.88 -13.76
N GLU A 73 17.49 -13.58 -14.46
CA GLU A 73 18.93 -13.42 -14.26
C GLU A 73 19.48 -12.13 -14.90
N LYS A 74 18.94 -11.72 -16.05
CA LYS A 74 19.46 -10.58 -16.83
C LYS A 74 18.75 -9.24 -16.58
N PHE A 75 17.49 -9.25 -16.13
CA PHE A 75 16.64 -8.06 -16.09
C PHE A 75 15.97 -7.79 -14.74
N ASN A 76 16.36 -8.49 -13.68
CA ASN A 76 15.84 -8.23 -12.33
C ASN A 76 16.61 -7.09 -11.62
N THR A 77 16.57 -5.89 -12.20
CA THR A 77 17.26 -4.69 -11.68
C THR A 77 16.41 -3.92 -10.66
N TYR A 78 15.12 -4.21 -10.57
CA TYR A 78 14.23 -3.51 -9.64
C TYR A 78 14.41 -4.06 -8.22
N ARG A 79 14.92 -3.22 -7.32
CA ARG A 79 14.98 -3.49 -5.88
C ARG A 79 14.10 -2.50 -5.15
N PHE A 80 13.07 -2.99 -4.48
CA PHE A 80 12.16 -2.15 -3.73
C PHE A 80 12.85 -1.39 -2.59
N ALA A 81 13.93 -1.95 -2.05
CA ALA A 81 14.75 -1.33 -1.01
C ALA A 81 15.25 0.07 -1.39
N ASP A 82 15.61 0.30 -2.66
CA ASP A 82 16.17 1.57 -3.13
C ASP A 82 15.10 2.67 -3.27
N TYR A 83 13.83 2.28 -3.47
CA TYR A 83 12.71 3.20 -3.68
C TYR A 83 11.83 3.38 -2.44
N LYS A 84 12.14 2.69 -1.34
CA LYS A 84 11.32 2.63 -0.13
C LYS A 84 10.96 4.01 0.42
N GLU A 85 11.93 4.92 0.51
CA GLU A 85 11.71 6.28 1.02
C GLU A 85 10.78 7.09 0.12
N GLN A 86 10.97 6.97 -1.20
CA GLN A 86 10.13 7.65 -2.19
C GLN A 86 8.68 7.14 -2.14
N VAL A 87 8.49 5.83 -1.93
CA VAL A 87 7.16 5.23 -1.80
C VAL A 87 6.46 5.71 -0.53
N ILE A 88 7.19 5.81 0.58
CA ILE A 88 6.63 6.36 1.83
C ILE A 88 6.19 7.82 1.63
N GLU A 89 7.02 8.64 0.98
CA GLU A 89 6.68 10.03 0.69
C GLU A 89 5.46 10.13 -0.23
N LEU A 90 5.42 9.30 -1.28
CA LEU A 90 4.29 9.24 -2.21
C LEU A 90 2.99 8.84 -1.50
N LEU A 91 3.02 7.82 -0.64
CA LEU A 91 1.86 7.39 0.14
C LEU A 91 1.34 8.50 1.05
N LYS A 92 2.22 9.28 1.68
CA LYS A 92 1.82 10.45 2.50
C LYS A 92 1.12 11.52 1.67
N LYS A 93 1.67 11.86 0.50
CA LYS A 93 1.09 12.86 -0.41
C LYS A 93 -0.27 12.40 -0.92
N VAL A 94 -0.37 11.16 -1.39
CA VAL A 94 -1.63 10.60 -1.91
C VAL A 94 -2.68 10.44 -0.82
N CYS A 95 -2.29 10.10 0.41
CA CYS A 95 -3.20 10.11 1.54
C CYS A 95 -3.81 11.51 1.77
N ALA A 96 -3.00 12.56 1.75
CA ALA A 96 -3.47 13.93 1.92
C ALA A 96 -4.42 14.37 0.79
N VAL A 97 -4.06 14.10 -0.47
CA VAL A 97 -4.90 14.40 -1.64
C VAL A 97 -6.21 13.64 -1.59
N SER A 98 -6.20 12.38 -1.16
CA SER A 98 -7.40 11.55 -1.08
C SER A 98 -8.40 12.10 -0.06
N VAL A 99 -7.92 12.47 1.13
CA VAL A 99 -8.76 13.09 2.18
C VAL A 99 -9.31 14.43 1.69
N GLU A 100 -8.47 15.28 1.11
CA GLU A 100 -8.91 16.59 0.63
C GLU A 100 -9.95 16.47 -0.49
N THR A 101 -9.76 15.50 -1.39
CA THR A 101 -10.74 15.20 -2.45
C THR A 101 -12.09 14.79 -1.84
N MET A 102 -12.09 13.93 -0.82
CA MET A 102 -13.31 13.52 -0.14
C MET A 102 -14.02 14.68 0.57
N LYS A 103 -13.29 15.65 1.12
CA LYS A 103 -13.91 16.88 1.65
C LYS A 103 -14.61 17.67 0.55
N ILE A 104 -13.92 17.92 -0.57
CA ILE A 104 -14.49 18.66 -1.70
C ILE A 104 -15.74 17.95 -2.25
N THR A 105 -15.69 16.63 -2.41
CA THR A 105 -16.85 15.84 -2.87
C THR A 105 -18.04 15.93 -1.91
N LYS A 106 -17.80 15.99 -0.60
CA LYS A 106 -18.87 16.15 0.41
C LYS A 106 -19.49 17.56 0.41
N GLU A 107 -18.74 18.57 -0.04
CA GLU A 107 -19.20 19.96 -0.14
C GLU A 107 -19.99 20.23 -1.43
N MET A 108 -19.98 19.31 -2.40
CA MET A 108 -20.78 19.43 -3.61
C MET A 108 -22.27 19.11 -3.33
N PRO A 109 -23.21 19.95 -3.79
CA PRO A 109 -24.65 19.76 -3.60
C PRO A 109 -25.26 18.65 -4.47
#